data_AF-A0A9E1DU97-F1
#
_entry.id   AF-A0A9E1DU97-F1
#
_cell.length_a   1.000
_cell.length_b   1.000
_cell.length_c   1.000
_cell.angle_alpha   90.00
_cell.angle_beta   90.00
_cell.angle_gamma   90.00
#
_symmetry.space_group_name_H-M   'P 1'
#
loop_
_entity.id
_entity.type
_entity.pdbx_description
1 polymer ?
#
loop_
_entity_poly.entity_id
_entity_poly.type
_entity_poly.pdbx_seq_one_letter_code
_entity_poly.pdbx_strand_id
1 'polypeptide(L)'
;MKSLYRKLQTALLCLGTAALAQGCGMELTKDDPGKPGSHPNAITLVRKYQRVQRYTCEGALRSDMTESVASPEQWVTITPDGGRQATTVDVRNRQNGDTITWWMDNVTFLVKYHTTEGGLKVERGLNIVDYSFGTSQGPENGTVSFDITYREDNLEGISTYRDPCPTPSATP
;
A
#
# COMPACT_ATOMS: atom_id res chain seq x y z
N MET A 1 9.29 -52.48 3.72
CA MET A 1 8.54 -52.54 4.99
C MET A 1 8.93 -51.30 5.80
N LYS A 2 8.02 -50.32 5.89
CA LYS A 2 7.34 -49.87 7.13
C LYS A 2 8.34 -49.33 8.17
N SER A 3 8.47 -48.01 8.33
CA SER A 3 7.53 -47.11 9.03
C SER A 3 7.58 -47.25 10.56
N LEU A 4 7.54 -46.09 11.22
CA LEU A 4 7.34 -45.83 12.66
C LEU A 4 8.61 -45.94 13.52
N TYR A 5 9.04 -44.92 14.27
CA TYR A 5 8.30 -44.06 15.21
C TYR A 5 8.88 -42.63 15.21
N ARG A 6 8.08 -41.56 15.01
CA ARG A 6 7.27 -40.80 16.02
C ARG A 6 8.16 -40.16 17.10
N LYS A 7 7.99 -38.92 17.59
CA LYS A 7 7.01 -37.82 17.44
C LYS A 7 7.50 -36.69 18.40
N LEU A 8 6.85 -35.51 18.34
CA LEU A 8 6.85 -34.38 19.30
C LEU A 8 8.02 -33.38 19.13
N GLN A 9 7.81 -32.08 18.89
CA GLN A 9 6.66 -31.23 19.18
C GLN A 9 6.30 -30.30 18.01
N THR A 10 5.03 -30.39 17.65
CA THR A 10 4.23 -29.40 16.95
C THR A 10 3.93 -28.24 17.91
N ALA A 11 3.97 -27.00 17.39
CA ALA A 11 3.11 -25.85 17.72
C ALA A 11 3.92 -24.54 17.89
N LEU A 12 3.92 -23.70 16.86
CA LEU A 12 3.17 -22.45 17.03
C LEU A 12 2.52 -22.05 15.72
N LEU A 13 1.25 -21.72 15.87
CA LEU A 13 0.24 -21.44 14.86
C LEU A 13 0.68 -20.36 13.87
N CYS A 14 0.76 -20.73 12.58
CA CYS A 14 0.26 -19.85 11.52
C CYS A 14 -1.14 -20.32 11.09
N LEU A 15 -2.01 -20.55 12.08
CA LEU A 15 -3.46 -20.55 11.87
C LEU A 15 -3.90 -19.10 11.85
N GLY A 16 -3.76 -18.51 10.66
CA GLY A 16 -4.39 -17.27 10.26
C GLY A 16 -4.94 -17.45 8.85
N THR A 17 -5.69 -18.53 8.62
CA THR A 17 -6.56 -18.63 7.44
C THR A 17 -7.57 -17.50 7.47
N ALA A 18 -7.71 -16.84 6.32
CA ALA A 18 -8.82 -15.99 5.92
C ALA A 18 -8.98 -14.64 6.65
N ALA A 19 -8.04 -13.73 6.43
CA ALA A 19 -8.46 -12.40 6.00
C ALA A 19 -8.38 -12.40 4.48
N LEU A 20 -9.54 -12.27 3.85
CA LEU A 20 -9.68 -12.05 2.42
C LEU A 20 -8.63 -11.01 1.99
N ALA A 21 -7.83 -11.34 0.99
CA ALA A 21 -7.09 -10.36 0.22
C ALA A 21 -8.06 -9.53 -0.66
N GLN A 22 -9.14 -9.01 -0.06
CA GLN A 22 -9.67 -7.73 -0.47
C GLN A 22 -8.60 -6.74 -0.01
N GLY A 23 -7.82 -6.23 -0.96
CA GLY A 23 -6.89 -5.15 -0.65
C GLY A 23 -7.62 -4.13 0.22
N CYS A 24 -6.98 -3.69 1.30
CA CYS A 24 -7.51 -2.64 2.18
C CYS A 24 -7.56 -1.33 1.40
N GLY A 25 -8.39 -1.26 0.36
CA GLY A 25 -8.67 -0.09 -0.45
C GLY A 25 -9.79 0.69 0.21
N MET A 26 -9.60 1.99 0.37
CA MET A 26 -10.63 2.88 0.89
C MET A 26 -11.47 3.39 -0.28
N GLU A 27 -12.78 3.17 -0.24
CA GLU A 27 -13.71 3.81 -1.16
C GLU A 27 -13.80 5.30 -0.83
N LEU A 28 -13.56 6.16 -1.82
CA LEU A 28 -13.64 7.60 -1.68
C LEU A 28 -15.05 8.07 -2.03
N THR A 29 -15.64 8.85 -1.13
CA THR A 29 -16.91 9.52 -1.36
C THR A 29 -16.68 10.74 -2.25
N LYS A 30 -17.34 10.78 -3.41
CA LYS A 30 -17.32 11.92 -4.34
C LYS A 30 -17.88 13.18 -3.69
N ASP A 31 -17.38 14.34 -4.11
CA ASP A 31 -17.93 15.62 -3.66
C ASP A 31 -19.29 15.86 -4.34
N ASP A 32 -20.25 16.38 -3.57
CA ASP A 32 -21.56 16.81 -4.09
C ASP A 32 -21.49 18.30 -4.48
N PRO A 33 -21.53 18.65 -5.77
CA PRO A 33 -21.38 20.04 -6.23
C PRO A 33 -22.51 20.98 -5.78
N GLY A 34 -23.55 20.49 -5.12
CA GLY A 34 -24.65 21.30 -4.57
C GLY A 34 -24.69 21.42 -3.04
N LYS A 35 -23.79 20.73 -2.32
CA LYS A 35 -23.91 20.58 -0.86
C LYS A 35 -22.70 21.18 -0.14
N PRO A 36 -22.77 22.44 0.33
CA PRO A 36 -21.70 23.01 1.14
C PRO A 36 -21.54 22.20 2.43
N GLY A 37 -20.35 21.60 2.61
CA GLY A 37 -20.02 20.78 3.77
C GLY A 37 -19.83 19.29 3.51
N SER A 38 -19.51 18.84 2.28
CA SER A 38 -18.91 17.50 2.14
C SER A 38 -17.61 17.49 2.95
N HIS A 39 -17.51 16.56 3.89
CA HIS A 39 -16.27 16.37 4.63
C HIS A 39 -15.30 15.61 3.73
N PRO A 40 -14.05 16.08 3.56
CA PRO A 40 -13.07 15.36 2.77
C PRO A 40 -12.85 13.97 3.36
N ASN A 41 -12.63 12.98 2.50
CA ASN A 41 -12.27 11.64 2.94
C ASN A 41 -10.96 11.70 3.74
N ALA A 42 -10.88 11.01 4.87
CA ALA A 42 -9.67 11.01 5.68
C ALA A 42 -8.78 9.82 5.31
N ILE A 43 -7.56 10.08 4.86
CA ILE A 43 -6.58 9.05 4.52
C ILE A 43 -5.37 9.24 5.43
N THR A 44 -4.93 8.16 6.08
CA THR A 44 -3.69 8.15 6.86
C THR A 44 -2.64 7.30 6.16
N LEU A 45 -1.58 7.96 5.71
CA LEU A 45 -0.40 7.30 5.16
C LEU A 45 0.54 6.95 6.31
N VAL A 46 0.72 5.65 6.55
CA VAL A 46 1.52 5.13 7.67
C VAL A 46 2.88 4.67 7.18
N ARG A 47 3.95 5.31 7.66
CA ARG A 47 5.31 4.79 7.47
C ARG A 47 5.65 3.85 8.61
N LYS A 48 6.01 2.62 8.25
CA LYS A 48 6.39 1.58 9.21
C LYS A 48 7.90 1.52 9.33
N TYR A 49 8.36 1.55 10.57
CA TYR A 49 9.76 1.39 10.94
C TYR A 49 9.97 0.08 11.69
N GLN A 50 11.12 -0.55 11.50
CA GLN A 50 11.49 -1.78 12.19
C GLN A 50 12.95 -1.72 12.63
N ARG A 51 13.22 -2.22 13.84
CA ARG A 51 14.59 -2.43 14.29
C ARG A 51 15.18 -3.64 13.57
N VAL A 52 16.32 -3.44 12.94
CA VAL A 52 17.06 -4.41 12.15
C VAL A 52 18.44 -4.62 12.78
N GLN A 53 18.74 -5.87 13.13
CA GLN A 53 20.06 -6.29 13.54
C GLN A 53 20.71 -7.12 12.45
N ARG A 54 21.92 -6.76 12.05
CA ARG A 54 22.71 -7.49 11.06
C ARG A 54 23.91 -8.10 11.75
N TYR A 55 24.14 -9.39 11.52
CA TYR A 55 25.23 -10.15 12.10
C TYR A 55 26.19 -10.59 11.00
N THR A 56 27.49 -10.65 11.31
CA THR A 56 28.47 -11.31 10.47
C THR A 56 28.19 -12.81 10.40
N CYS A 57 28.85 -13.50 9.48
CA CYS A 57 28.63 -14.92 9.28
C CYS A 57 29.07 -15.76 10.52
N GLU A 58 30.03 -15.26 11.30
CA GLU A 58 30.51 -15.80 12.58
C GLU A 58 29.58 -15.47 13.77
N GLY A 59 28.59 -14.60 13.58
CA GLY A 59 27.60 -14.23 14.59
C GLY A 59 27.95 -12.99 15.41
N ALA A 60 28.93 -12.19 15.00
CA ALA A 60 29.20 -10.89 15.62
C ALA A 60 28.16 -9.87 15.15
N LEU A 61 27.65 -9.02 16.05
CA LEU A 61 26.74 -7.94 15.68
C LEU A 61 27.49 -6.89 14.84
N ARG A 62 27.01 -6.64 13.63
CA ARG A 62 27.58 -5.70 12.66
C ARG A 62 26.82 -4.38 12.63
N SER A 63 25.50 -4.41 12.72
CA SER A 63 24.67 -3.20 12.81
C SER A 63 23.40 -3.43 13.61
N ASP A 64 22.90 -2.37 14.24
CA ASP A 64 21.63 -2.35 14.97
C ASP A 64 20.99 -0.98 14.75
N MET A 65 19.98 -0.91 13.87
CA MET A 65 19.39 0.34 13.41
C MET A 65 17.88 0.20 13.23
N THR A 66 17.16 1.31 13.28
CA THR A 66 15.75 1.36 12.87
C THR A 66 15.67 1.76 11.40
N GLU A 67 15.11 0.89 10.57
CA GLU A 67 14.97 1.08 9.13
C GLU A 67 13.48 1.19 8.73
N SER A 68 13.18 1.92 7.66
CA SER A 68 11.83 2.00 7.08
C SER A 68 11.54 0.70 6.32
N VAL A 69 10.40 0.06 6.58
CA VAL A 69 10.05 -1.25 6.00
C VAL A 69 9.44 -1.12 4.61
N ALA A 70 8.66 -0.06 4.38
CA ALA A 70 8.05 0.25 3.08
C ALA A 70 7.76 1.75 2.97
N SER A 71 7.58 2.22 1.73
CA SER A 71 7.03 3.54 1.47
C SER A 71 5.58 3.61 1.96
N PRO A 72 5.15 4.72 2.58
CA PRO A 72 3.78 4.87 3.01
C PRO A 72 2.87 5.05 1.79
N GLU A 73 2.00 4.07 1.56
CA GLU A 73 1.06 4.04 0.46
C GLU A 73 -0.28 3.44 0.90
N GLN A 74 -1.36 3.85 0.24
CA GLN A 74 -2.71 3.39 0.55
C GLN A 74 -3.48 3.21 -0.75
N TRP A 75 -4.16 2.08 -0.90
CA TRP A 75 -5.09 1.88 -2.01
C TRP A 75 -6.37 2.67 -1.74
N VAL A 76 -6.86 3.34 -2.78
CA VAL A 76 -8.13 4.06 -2.77
C VAL A 76 -8.92 3.73 -4.03
N THR A 77 -10.24 3.85 -3.96
CA THR A 77 -11.15 3.53 -5.06
C THR A 77 -12.16 4.66 -5.23
N ILE A 78 -12.49 5.01 -6.48
CA ILE A 78 -13.60 5.92 -6.80
C ILE A 78 -14.58 5.18 -7.71
N THR A 79 -15.70 4.70 -7.19
CA THR A 79 -16.64 3.90 -7.99
C THR A 79 -17.48 4.79 -8.91
N PRO A 80 -17.56 4.51 -10.22
CA PRO A 80 -18.51 5.20 -11.13
C PRO A 80 -19.96 5.03 -10.67
N ASP A 81 -20.79 6.04 -10.92
CA ASP A 81 -22.17 6.04 -10.44
C ASP A 81 -22.98 4.88 -11.02
N GLY A 82 -23.86 4.32 -10.17
CA GLY A 82 -24.68 3.17 -10.54
C GLY A 82 -23.89 1.85 -10.68
N GLY A 83 -22.69 1.76 -10.11
CA GLY A 83 -21.89 0.53 -10.09
C GLY A 83 -21.38 0.12 -11.47
N ARG A 84 -21.15 1.10 -12.34
CA ARG A 84 -20.75 0.87 -13.74
C ARG A 84 -19.26 0.58 -13.83
N GLN A 85 -18.92 -0.24 -14.82
CA GLN A 85 -17.55 -0.54 -15.20
C GLN A 85 -16.96 0.65 -15.95
N ALA A 86 -15.81 1.16 -15.49
CA ALA A 86 -15.06 2.17 -16.22
C ALA A 86 -14.25 1.48 -17.35
N THR A 87 -14.23 2.08 -18.53
CA THR A 87 -13.38 1.63 -19.66
C THR A 87 -12.12 2.46 -19.77
N THR A 88 -12.19 3.72 -19.36
CA THR A 88 -11.05 4.62 -19.20
C THR A 88 -11.17 5.36 -17.89
N VAL A 89 -10.02 5.62 -17.27
CA VAL A 89 -9.90 6.38 -16.04
C VAL A 89 -8.85 7.43 -16.23
N ASP A 90 -9.20 8.69 -15.97
CA ASP A 90 -8.26 9.80 -15.82
C ASP A 90 -8.48 10.45 -14.45
N VAL A 91 -7.41 10.63 -13.70
CA VAL A 91 -7.41 11.17 -12.35
C VAL A 91 -6.27 12.17 -12.24
N ARG A 92 -6.58 13.39 -11.80
CA ARG A 92 -5.62 14.48 -11.68
C ARG A 92 -5.68 15.13 -10.31
N ASN A 93 -4.54 15.20 -9.64
CA ASN A 93 -4.39 15.96 -8.40
C ASN A 93 -4.18 17.45 -8.73
N ARG A 94 -5.07 18.32 -8.25
CA ARG A 94 -5.00 19.77 -8.53
C ARG A 94 -3.81 20.45 -7.87
N GLN A 95 -3.34 19.93 -6.74
CA GLN A 95 -2.30 20.56 -5.92
C GLN A 95 -0.93 20.48 -6.59
N ASN A 96 -0.59 19.30 -7.13
CA ASN A 96 0.74 19.04 -7.68
C ASN A 96 0.73 18.70 -9.18
N GLY A 97 -0.46 18.62 -9.80
CA GLY A 97 -0.63 18.33 -11.22
C GLY A 97 -0.37 16.88 -11.62
N ASP A 98 -0.13 15.97 -10.66
CA ASP A 98 0.14 14.56 -10.94
C ASP A 98 -1.11 13.86 -11.49
N THR A 99 -0.90 12.93 -12.40
CA THR A 99 -1.98 12.29 -13.18
C THR A 99 -1.83 10.78 -13.25
N ILE A 100 -2.97 10.10 -13.27
CA ILE A 100 -3.13 8.66 -13.50
C ILE A 100 -4.07 8.51 -14.69
N THR A 101 -3.66 7.75 -15.71
CA THR A 101 -4.53 7.45 -16.87
C THR A 101 -4.46 5.99 -17.30
N TRP A 102 -5.46 5.17 -16.96
CA TRP A 102 -5.42 3.70 -17.17
C TRP A 102 -6.70 3.17 -17.84
N TRP A 103 -6.65 1.95 -18.37
CA TRP A 103 -7.75 1.30 -19.10
C TRP A 103 -8.25 0.07 -18.32
N MET A 104 -9.07 0.26 -17.28
CA MET A 104 -9.56 -0.84 -16.43
C MET A 104 -10.89 -0.56 -15.73
N ASP A 105 -11.53 -1.68 -15.37
CA ASP A 105 -12.89 -1.85 -14.86
C ASP A 105 -13.19 -1.21 -13.50
N ASN A 106 -12.15 -1.03 -12.68
CA ASN A 106 -12.23 -0.46 -11.33
C ASN A 106 -11.22 0.67 -11.18
N VAL A 107 -11.63 1.77 -10.55
CA VAL A 107 -10.82 2.99 -10.35
C VAL A 107 -10.01 2.87 -9.05
N THR A 108 -9.30 1.76 -8.89
CA THR A 108 -8.48 1.53 -7.70
C THR A 108 -7.04 1.94 -7.98
N PHE A 109 -6.52 2.91 -7.23
CA PHE A 109 -5.16 3.41 -7.39
C PHE A 109 -4.47 3.63 -6.04
N LEU A 110 -3.14 3.66 -6.06
CA LEU A 110 -2.35 3.99 -4.87
C LEU A 110 -2.27 5.50 -4.68
N VAL A 111 -2.37 5.98 -3.44
CA VAL A 111 -1.95 7.33 -3.04
C VAL A 111 -0.65 7.26 -2.24
N LYS A 112 0.31 8.14 -2.55
CA LYS A 112 1.68 8.12 -1.99
C LYS A 112 2.38 9.46 -2.13
N TYR A 113 3.44 9.72 -1.36
CA TYR A 113 4.14 11.02 -1.38
C TYR A 113 5.12 11.23 -2.55
N HIS A 114 5.40 10.19 -3.33
CA HIS A 114 6.40 10.23 -4.40
C HIS A 114 5.78 9.83 -5.75
N THR A 115 6.18 10.49 -6.84
CA THR A 115 5.78 10.14 -8.20
C THR A 115 6.30 8.75 -8.54
N THR A 116 5.41 7.81 -8.81
CA THR A 116 5.76 6.46 -9.25
C THR A 116 4.64 5.91 -10.11
N GLU A 117 4.98 4.98 -10.99
CA GLU A 117 4.02 4.25 -11.81
C GLU A 117 2.91 3.64 -10.95
N GLY A 118 1.67 3.69 -11.44
CA GLY A 118 0.54 3.05 -10.77
C GLY A 118 0.01 3.76 -9.51
N GLY A 119 0.36 5.03 -9.24
CA GLY A 119 -0.34 5.77 -8.19
C GLY A 119 -0.14 7.28 -8.22
N LEU A 120 -0.98 7.97 -7.45
CA LEU A 120 -1.16 9.40 -7.41
C LEU A 120 -0.26 9.97 -6.32
N LYS A 121 0.60 10.90 -6.70
CA LYS A 121 1.33 11.71 -5.76
C LYS A 121 0.34 12.59 -5.00
N VAL A 122 0.46 12.58 -3.68
CA VAL A 122 -0.33 13.42 -2.78
C VAL A 122 0.55 14.29 -1.91
N GLU A 123 -0.03 15.36 -1.40
CA GLU A 123 0.60 16.26 -0.43
C GLU A 123 -0.04 16.07 0.94
N ARG A 124 0.61 16.54 2.01
CA ARG A 124 0.01 16.51 3.35
C ARG A 124 -1.14 17.53 3.42
N GLY A 125 -2.24 17.17 4.05
CA GLY A 125 -3.44 18.00 4.13
C GLY A 125 -4.43 17.72 2.98
N LEU A 126 -5.25 18.71 2.65
CA LEU A 126 -6.30 18.59 1.65
C LEU A 126 -5.74 18.43 0.23
N ASN A 127 -6.10 17.32 -0.41
CA ASN A 127 -5.90 17.05 -1.83
C ASN A 127 -7.28 17.06 -2.52
N ILE A 128 -7.38 17.74 -3.66
CA ILE A 128 -8.59 17.81 -4.48
C ILE A 128 -8.24 17.18 -5.81
N VAL A 129 -9.00 16.16 -6.16
CA VAL A 129 -8.73 15.32 -7.31
C VAL A 129 -9.89 15.41 -8.27
N ASP A 130 -9.59 15.79 -9.51
CA ASP A 130 -10.51 15.69 -10.63
C ASP A 130 -10.47 14.26 -11.17
N TYR A 131 -11.64 13.66 -11.41
CA TYR A 131 -11.74 12.36 -12.05
C TYR A 131 -12.62 12.43 -13.31
N SER A 132 -12.31 11.57 -14.27
CA SER A 132 -13.06 11.34 -15.49
C SER A 132 -13.08 9.85 -15.81
N PHE A 133 -14.27 9.25 -15.87
CA PHE A 133 -14.48 7.87 -16.28
C PHE A 133 -15.13 7.82 -17.66
N GLY A 134 -14.55 7.06 -18.57
CA GLY A 134 -15.29 6.56 -19.73
C GLY A 134 -16.20 5.43 -19.27
N THR A 135 -17.50 5.56 -19.46
CA THR A 135 -18.45 4.45 -19.23
C THR A 135 -19.21 4.13 -20.51
N SER A 136 -19.86 2.97 -20.55
CA SER A 136 -20.72 2.58 -21.69
C SER A 136 -21.88 3.54 -21.96
N GLN A 137 -22.22 4.43 -21.01
CA GLN A 137 -23.30 5.41 -21.14
C GLN A 137 -22.81 6.84 -21.41
N GLY A 138 -21.49 7.04 -21.54
CA GLY A 138 -20.87 8.34 -21.70
C GLY A 138 -19.88 8.67 -20.58
N PRO A 139 -19.18 9.80 -20.69
CA PRO A 139 -18.20 10.23 -19.69
C PRO A 139 -18.89 10.63 -18.39
N GLU A 140 -18.32 10.20 -17.27
CA GLU A 140 -18.69 10.66 -15.93
C GLU A 140 -17.51 11.46 -15.37
N ASN A 141 -17.76 12.69 -14.93
CA ASN A 141 -16.73 13.56 -14.40
C ASN A 141 -17.14 14.09 -13.03
N GLY A 142 -16.17 14.36 -12.18
CA GLY A 142 -16.43 15.02 -10.91
C GLY A 142 -15.16 15.31 -10.13
N THR A 143 -15.35 15.65 -8.87
CA THR A 143 -14.28 15.91 -7.92
C THR A 143 -14.39 15.01 -6.71
N VAL A 144 -13.25 14.66 -6.15
CA VAL A 144 -13.17 14.06 -4.83
C VAL A 144 -12.12 14.78 -4.00
N SER A 145 -12.48 15.07 -2.77
CA SER A 145 -11.59 15.71 -1.81
C SER A 145 -11.19 14.72 -0.73
N PHE A 146 -9.90 14.69 -0.39
CA PHE A 146 -9.41 13.88 0.72
C PHE A 146 -8.27 14.57 1.46
N ASP A 147 -8.26 14.42 2.78
CA ASP A 147 -7.22 14.95 3.67
C ASP A 147 -6.20 13.86 3.98
N ILE A 148 -4.95 14.12 3.65
CA ILE A 148 -3.82 13.23 3.92
C ILE A 148 -3.19 13.59 5.27
N THR A 149 -3.29 12.65 6.19
CA THR A 149 -2.50 12.64 7.42
C THR A 149 -1.33 11.67 7.31
N TYR A 150 -0.25 11.97 8.04
CA TYR A 150 0.93 11.13 8.11
C TYR A 150 1.11 10.60 9.52
N ARG A 151 1.42 9.31 9.64
CA ARG A 151 1.74 8.66 10.91
C ARG A 151 2.96 7.77 10.77
N GLU A 152 3.76 7.70 11.82
CA GLU A 152 4.89 6.79 11.93
C GLU A 152 4.57 5.73 12.97
N ASP A 153 4.69 4.46 12.56
CA ASP A 153 4.46 3.33 13.43
C ASP A 153 5.76 2.51 13.54
N ASN A 154 6.16 2.20 14.77
CA ASN A 154 7.24 1.25 15.02
C ASN A 154 6.64 -0.15 15.12
N LEU A 155 7.10 -1.06 14.28
CA LEU A 155 6.73 -2.46 14.37
C LEU A 155 7.39 -3.06 15.62
N GLU A 156 6.62 -3.87 16.34
CA GLU A 156 7.17 -4.66 17.44
C GLU A 156 8.11 -5.74 16.91
N GLY A 157 9.18 -6.01 17.67
CA GLY A 157 10.16 -7.05 17.35
C GLY A 157 11.42 -6.53 16.64
N ILE A 158 12.34 -7.47 16.39
CA ILE A 158 13.63 -7.23 15.74
C ILE A 158 13.74 -8.17 14.56
N SER A 159 14.02 -7.61 13.38
CA SER A 159 14.42 -8.42 12.22
C SER A 159 15.92 -8.68 12.29
N THR A 160 16.31 -9.94 12.30
CA THR A 160 17.72 -10.35 12.34
C THR A 160 18.16 -10.91 11.00
N TYR A 161 19.26 -10.40 10.46
CA TYR A 161 19.88 -10.91 9.24
C TYR A 161 21.31 -11.38 9.54
N ARG A 162 21.73 -12.45 8.87
CA ARG A 162 23.10 -12.95 8.94
C ARG A 162 23.71 -12.89 7.54
N ASP A 163 24.91 -12.32 7.45
CA ASP A 163 25.66 -12.29 6.19
C ASP A 163 25.99 -13.73 5.73
N PRO A 164 25.93 -14.02 4.42
CA PRO A 164 26.30 -15.33 3.92
C PRO A 164 27.79 -15.62 4.18
N CYS A 165 28.09 -16.81 4.69
CA CYS A 165 29.48 -17.27 4.80
C CYS A 165 30.08 -17.42 3.40
N PRO A 166 31.33 -16.97 3.14
CA PRO A 166 32.01 -17.29 1.90
C PRO A 166 32.13 -18.81 1.76
N THR A 167 31.75 -19.35 0.60
CA THR A 167 31.99 -20.76 0.29
C THR A 167 33.51 -20.96 0.18
N PRO A 168 34.09 -21.99 0.82
CA PRO A 168 35.51 -22.29 0.61
C PRO A 168 35.75 -22.50 -0.88
N SER A 169 36.70 -21.76 -1.46
CA SER A 169 37.13 -22.01 -2.83
C SER A 169 37.70 -23.42 -2.88
N ALA A 170 37.26 -24.25 -3.83
CA ALA A 170 37.86 -25.55 -4.04
C ALA A 170 39.36 -25.34 -4.35
N THR A 171 40.23 -25.83 -3.45
CA THR A 171 41.67 -25.82 -3.70
C THR A 171 41.95 -26.71 -4.90
N PRO A 172 42.67 -26.23 -5.93
CA PRO A 172 43.05 -27.02 -7.10
C PRO A 172 43.96 -28.20 -6.77
#